data_AF-A0A164B6V4-F1
#
_entry.id   AF-A0A164B6V4-F1
#
_cell.length_a   1.000
_cell.length_b   1.000
_cell.length_c   1.000
_cell.angle_alpha   90.00
_cell.angle_beta   90.00
_cell.angle_gamma   90.00
#
_symmetry.space_group_name_H-M   'P 1'
#
loop_
_entity.id
_entity.type
_entity.pdbx_description
1 polymer ?
#
loop_
_entity_poly.entity_id
_entity_poly.type
_entity_poly.pdbx_seq_one_letter_code
_entity_poly.pdbx_strand_id
1 'polypeptide(L)'
;MQFKMRKQQKKIVKKKKDKRRNLLKKAENQIDNDFIKNNLKIGMTQEKVKNLLEEPNAIGTSALESHKVWRYDYVIKEGYVFGEQKDFQEMGIRYGG
;
A
#
# COMPACT_ATOMS: atom_id res chain seq x y z
N MET A 1 -8.07 4.40 -48.27
CA MET A 1 -8.72 4.78 -46.99
C MET A 1 -8.72 3.67 -45.94
N GLN A 2 -9.04 2.41 -46.29
CA GLN A 2 -9.18 1.28 -45.33
C GLN A 2 -7.89 0.87 -44.57
N PHE A 3 -6.70 1.06 -45.15
CA PHE A 3 -5.43 0.64 -44.53
C PHE A 3 -5.05 1.45 -43.28
N LYS A 4 -5.42 2.75 -43.25
CA LYS A 4 -5.18 3.64 -42.09
C LYS A 4 -6.08 3.25 -40.91
N MET A 5 -7.34 2.89 -41.18
CA MET A 5 -8.31 2.40 -40.19
C MET A 5 -7.82 1.11 -39.50
N ARG A 6 -7.29 0.15 -40.27
CA ARG A 6 -6.77 -1.13 -39.75
C ARG A 6 -5.54 -0.95 -38.84
N LYS A 7 -4.67 0.03 -39.12
CA LYS A 7 -3.51 0.36 -38.24
C LYS A 7 -3.95 1.04 -36.94
N GLN A 8 -4.96 1.92 -36.97
CA GLN A 8 -5.49 2.54 -35.76
C GLN A 8 -6.15 1.51 -34.83
N GLN A 9 -6.95 0.59 -35.38
CA GLN A 9 -7.58 -0.49 -34.60
C GLN A 9 -6.54 -1.37 -33.90
N LYS A 10 -5.46 -1.78 -34.59
CA LYS A 10 -4.36 -2.56 -33.98
C LYS A 10 -3.67 -1.82 -32.83
N LYS A 11 -3.46 -0.49 -32.95
CA LYS A 11 -2.89 0.34 -31.86
C LYS A 11 -3.80 0.40 -30.64
N ILE A 12 -5.12 0.53 -30.85
CA ILE A 12 -6.11 0.57 -29.76
C ILE A 12 -6.14 -0.77 -29.02
N VAL A 13 -6.13 -1.89 -29.73
CA VAL A 13 -6.12 -3.23 -29.11
C VAL A 13 -4.84 -3.45 -28.29
N LYS A 14 -3.66 -3.06 -28.83
CA LYS A 14 -2.39 -3.14 -28.10
C LYS A 14 -2.41 -2.30 -26.83
N LYS A 15 -2.86 -1.04 -26.91
CA LYS A 15 -2.96 -0.12 -25.77
C LYS A 15 -3.90 -0.63 -24.67
N LYS A 16 -5.03 -1.25 -25.05
CA LYS A 16 -5.95 -1.92 -24.10
C LYS A 16 -5.31 -3.14 -23.43
N LYS A 17 -4.56 -3.96 -24.18
CA LYS A 17 -3.86 -5.15 -23.65
C LYS A 17 -2.77 -4.76 -22.65
N ASP A 18 -2.01 -3.72 -22.94
CA ASP A 18 -0.95 -3.21 -22.06
C ASP A 18 -1.53 -2.60 -20.76
N LYS A 19 -2.63 -1.85 -20.88
CA LYS A 19 -3.35 -1.31 -19.70
C LYS A 19 -3.87 -2.43 -18.79
N ARG A 20 -4.44 -3.49 -19.36
CA ARG A 20 -4.95 -4.65 -18.60
C ARG A 20 -3.82 -5.42 -17.90
N ARG A 21 -2.66 -5.57 -18.53
CA ARG A 21 -1.46 -6.18 -17.91
C ARG A 21 -0.92 -5.35 -16.74
N ASN A 22 -0.89 -4.02 -16.88
CA ASN A 22 -0.48 -3.15 -15.78
C ASN A 22 -1.48 -3.15 -14.63
N LEU A 23 -2.78 -3.26 -14.91
CA LEU A 23 -3.82 -3.41 -13.88
C LEU A 23 -3.70 -4.75 -13.14
N LEU A 24 -3.46 -5.86 -13.85
CA LEU A 24 -3.26 -7.18 -13.24
C LEU A 24 -2.00 -7.23 -12.37
N LYS A 25 -0.86 -6.70 -12.85
CA LYS A 25 0.37 -6.59 -12.05
C LYS A 25 0.19 -5.73 -10.79
N LYS A 26 -0.68 -4.73 -10.84
CA LYS A 26 -0.96 -3.86 -9.69
C LYS A 26 -1.88 -4.52 -8.67
N ALA A 27 -2.75 -5.43 -9.11
CA ALA A 27 -3.63 -6.20 -8.23
C ALA A 27 -2.89 -7.40 -7.60
N GLU A 28 -1.93 -8.01 -8.29
CA GLU A 28 -1.14 -9.15 -7.78
C GLU A 28 -0.18 -8.77 -6.63
N ASN A 29 0.20 -7.50 -6.49
CA ASN A 29 1.14 -7.04 -5.46
C ASN A 29 0.48 -6.35 -4.26
N GLN A 30 -0.85 -6.46 -4.10
CA GLN A 30 -1.51 -5.87 -2.94
C GLN A 30 -1.45 -6.84 -1.77
N ILE A 31 -0.60 -6.54 -0.78
CA ILE A 31 -0.62 -7.24 0.51
C ILE A 31 -1.97 -6.97 1.16
N ASP A 32 -2.81 -8.01 1.26
CA ASP A 32 -4.11 -7.97 1.92
C ASP A 32 -4.09 -8.74 3.25
N ASN A 33 -5.19 -8.66 3.99
CA ASN A 33 -5.30 -9.31 5.30
C ASN A 33 -5.17 -10.84 5.22
N ASP A 34 -5.65 -11.46 4.15
CA ASP A 34 -5.62 -12.92 3.99
C ASP A 34 -4.20 -13.41 3.66
N PHE A 35 -3.45 -12.65 2.87
CA PHE A 35 -2.03 -12.89 2.63
C PHE A 35 -1.23 -12.84 3.93
N ILE A 36 -1.44 -11.81 4.76
CA ILE A 36 -0.72 -11.67 6.03
C ILE A 36 -1.03 -12.85 6.95
N LYS A 37 -2.31 -13.20 7.12
CA LYS A 37 -2.74 -14.32 8.00
C LYS A 37 -2.15 -15.67 7.57
N ASN A 38 -2.06 -15.92 6.28
CA ASN A 38 -1.61 -17.22 5.76
C ASN A 38 -0.08 -17.36 5.73
N ASN A 39 0.64 -16.25 5.55
CA ASN A 39 2.08 -16.27 5.30
C ASN A 39 2.93 -15.81 6.49
N LEU A 40 2.42 -14.93 7.35
CA LEU A 40 3.15 -14.44 8.52
C LEU A 40 2.98 -15.40 9.69
N LYS A 41 4.09 -15.92 10.22
CA LYS A 41 4.11 -16.90 11.33
C LYS A 41 5.12 -16.50 12.40
N ILE A 42 4.83 -16.86 13.65
CA ILE A 42 5.75 -16.68 14.78
C ILE A 42 7.00 -17.55 14.56
N GLY A 43 8.18 -17.00 14.89
CA GLY A 43 9.46 -17.70 14.73
C GLY A 43 10.12 -17.52 13.36
N MET A 44 9.56 -16.70 12.47
CA MET A 44 10.22 -16.31 11.22
C MET A 44 11.46 -15.45 11.50
N THR A 45 12.49 -15.61 10.68
CA THR A 45 13.66 -14.74 10.72
C THR A 45 13.31 -13.36 10.17
N GLN A 46 14.04 -12.35 10.63
CA GLN A 46 13.90 -10.96 10.18
C GLN A 46 13.99 -10.82 8.64
N GLU A 47 14.94 -11.52 8.01
CA GLU A 47 15.07 -11.52 6.54
C GLU A 47 13.85 -12.09 5.83
N LYS A 48 13.25 -13.18 6.35
CA LYS A 48 12.04 -13.76 5.76
C LYS A 48 10.86 -12.81 5.87
N VAL A 49 10.73 -12.09 6.98
CA VAL A 49 9.68 -11.09 7.16
C VAL A 49 9.88 -9.94 6.16
N LYS A 50 11.10 -9.45 5.99
CA LYS A 50 11.43 -8.40 5.00
C LYS A 50 11.19 -8.86 3.56
N ASN A 51 11.52 -10.09 3.22
CA ASN A 51 11.25 -10.63 1.88
C ASN A 51 9.74 -10.79 1.61
N LEU A 52 8.93 -10.95 2.65
CA LEU A 52 7.47 -11.11 2.55
C LEU A 52 6.73 -9.77 2.51
N LEU A 53 7.11 -8.85 3.41
CA LEU A 53 6.38 -7.61 3.70
C LEU A 53 7.11 -6.34 3.26
N GLU A 54 8.31 -6.48 2.70
CA GLU A 54 9.26 -5.40 2.40
C GLU A 54 9.88 -4.78 3.68
N GLU A 55 10.59 -3.66 3.51
CA GLU A 55 11.15 -2.91 4.64
C GLU A 55 10.04 -2.26 5.47
N PRO A 56 10.18 -2.21 6.80
CA PRO A 56 9.16 -1.62 7.67
C PRO A 56 9.03 -0.12 7.42
N ASN A 57 7.81 0.39 7.54
CA ASN A 57 7.53 1.83 7.43
C ASN A 57 8.16 2.63 8.57
N ALA A 58 8.24 2.02 9.76
CA ALA A 58 8.93 2.60 10.91
C ALA A 58 9.47 1.52 11.85
N ILE A 59 10.50 1.89 12.61
CA ILE A 59 11.01 1.10 13.73
C ILE A 59 10.69 1.88 15.00
N GLY A 60 9.91 1.27 15.89
CA GLY A 60 9.54 1.83 17.18
C GLY A 60 10.21 1.10 18.35
N THR A 61 9.85 1.52 19.55
CA THR A 61 10.24 0.87 20.80
C THR A 61 8.98 0.40 21.53
N SER A 62 8.95 -0.87 21.94
CA SER A 62 7.87 -1.42 22.75
C SER A 62 7.81 -0.68 24.09
N ALA A 63 6.65 -0.12 24.42
CA ALA A 63 6.46 0.61 25.68
C ALA A 63 6.50 -0.33 26.91
N LEU A 64 6.17 -1.61 26.72
CA LEU A 64 6.11 -2.58 27.81
C LEU A 64 7.50 -3.16 28.12
N GLU A 65 8.27 -3.49 27.09
CA GLU A 65 9.48 -4.31 27.22
C GLU A 65 10.75 -3.59 26.71
N SER A 66 10.63 -2.34 26.25
CA SER A 66 11.74 -1.51 25.73
C SER A 66 12.55 -2.11 24.57
N HIS A 67 12.08 -3.19 23.94
CA HIS A 67 12.73 -3.76 22.75
C HIS A 67 12.25 -3.08 21.46
N LYS A 68 13.06 -3.16 20.39
CA LYS A 68 12.72 -2.59 19.07
C LYS A 68 11.62 -3.38 18.39
N VAL A 69 10.64 -2.68 17.82
CA VAL A 69 9.50 -3.25 17.08
C VAL A 69 9.41 -2.65 15.68
N TRP A 70 8.87 -3.41 14.73
CA TRP A 70 8.66 -2.96 13.35
C TRP A 70 7.18 -2.61 13.13
N ARG A 71 6.92 -1.48 12.48
CA ARG A 71 5.58 -1.03 12.12
C ARG A 71 5.40 -1.10 10.60
N TYR A 72 4.32 -1.74 10.18
CA TYR A 72 3.91 -1.84 8.79
C TYR A 72 2.52 -1.21 8.63
N ASP A 73 2.40 -0.28 7.68
CA ASP A 73 1.22 0.54 7.48
C ASP A 73 0.54 0.11 6.16
N TYR A 74 -0.50 -0.71 6.24
CA TYR A 74 -1.30 -1.14 5.08
C TYR A 74 -2.67 -0.46 5.10
N VAL A 75 -3.01 0.26 4.02
CA VAL A 75 -4.29 0.97 3.91
C VAL A 75 -5.22 0.24 2.95
N ILE A 76 -6.33 -0.26 3.47
CA ILE A 76 -7.45 -0.72 2.65
C ILE A 76 -8.30 0.51 2.33
N LYS A 77 -8.35 0.90 1.04
CA LYS A 77 -9.13 2.06 0.59
C LYS A 77 -10.64 1.82 0.64
N GLU A 78 -11.08 0.58 0.82
CA GLU A 78 -12.48 0.23 0.90
C GLU A 78 -13.01 0.49 2.32
N GLY A 79 -13.89 1.47 2.45
CA GLY A 79 -14.62 1.78 3.70
C GLY A 79 -14.02 2.88 4.57
N TYR A 80 -12.81 3.38 4.29
CA TYR A 80 -12.23 4.52 5.01
C TYR A 80 -12.39 5.82 4.22
N VAL A 81 -13.24 6.72 4.72
CA VAL A 81 -13.28 8.12 4.28
C VAL A 81 -12.33 8.90 5.18
N PHE A 82 -11.24 9.41 4.61
CA PHE A 82 -10.42 10.43 5.28
C PHE A 82 -11.26 11.70 5.34
N GLY A 83 -12.03 11.87 6.43
CA GLY A 83 -12.66 13.14 6.73
C GLY A 83 -11.57 14.17 6.98
N GLU A 84 -11.55 15.26 6.23
CA GLU A 84 -10.74 16.43 6.55
C GLU A 84 -11.23 16.97 7.90
N GLN A 85 -10.57 16.58 9.01
CA GLN A 85 -10.82 17.22 10.29
C GLN A 85 -10.19 18.62 10.25
N LYS A 86 -10.99 19.61 9.85
CA LYS A 86 -10.67 21.05 9.97
C LYS A 86 -10.47 21.48 11.43
N ASP A 87 -10.87 20.66 12.40
CA ASP A 87 -10.94 21.04 13.81
C ASP A 87 -9.58 20.99 14.55
N PHE A 88 -8.53 20.45 13.92
CA PHE A 88 -7.21 20.35 14.57
C PHE A 88 -6.39 21.66 14.50
N GLN A 89 -6.85 22.69 13.78
CA GLN A 89 -6.12 23.97 13.68
C GLN A 89 -6.38 24.93 14.85
N GLU A 90 -7.39 24.69 15.70
CA GLU A 90 -7.82 25.68 16.70
C GLU A 90 -7.31 25.41 18.13
N MET A 91 -6.74 24.23 18.41
CA MET A 91 -6.18 23.88 19.73
C MET A 91 -4.68 24.16 19.82
N GLY A 92 -4.25 25.33 19.32
CA GLY A 92 -2.92 25.85 19.61
C GLY A 92 -2.78 26.11 21.09
N ILE A 93 -1.94 25.34 21.78
CA ILE A 93 -1.56 25.57 23.17
C ILE A 93 -1.02 27.00 23.26
N ARG A 94 -1.81 27.89 23.86
CA ARG A 94 -1.44 29.28 24.13
C ARG A 94 -0.33 29.24 25.19
N TYR A 95 0.93 29.38 24.77
CA TYR A 95 2.02 29.66 25.70
C TYR A 95 1.74 31.04 26.32
N GLY A 96 1.33 31.05 27.58
CA GLY A 96 1.26 32.27 28.38
C GLY A 96 2.67 32.76 28.65
N GLY A 97 2.97 33.97 28.18
CA GLY A 97 4.08 34.81 28.64
C GLY A 97 3.56 35.91 29.54
#